data_AF-A0A9X1Q4P2-F1
#
_entry.id   AF-A0A9X1Q4P2-F1
#
_cell.length_a   1.000
_cell.length_b   1.000
_cell.length_c   1.000
_cell.angle_alpha   90.00
_cell.angle_beta   90.00
_cell.angle_gamma   90.00
#
_symmetry.space_group_name_H-M   'P 1'
#
loop_
_entity.id
_entity.type
_entity.pdbx_description
1 polymer ?
#
loop_
_entity_poly.entity_id
_entity_poly.type
_entity_poly.pdbx_seq_one_letter_code
_entity_poly.pdbx_strand_id
1 'polypeptide(L)'
;MPQTHTDSTTRTAGTSVGVLVRRTVRGASALRGGRSWRPTPYQVFGFAFFLVMSLAYWAVPLCCDAGQHAAVVERLKAGLLHPRHPMADLPGAGSPYYSPYAVAQGVFARLTGLGGWEVVRLAGALNLLVLLTGLGRLVRVLTPRPWAPVLALGAMTLLWGTERAWWSGYLNLMSMTGNLGYPSAFAIGLTFWAWALTGARARVPTRRGAGHRRPGRGRRAAPPPRPL
;
A
#
# COMPACT_ATOMS: atom_id res chain seq x y z
N MET A 1 82.63 -4.05 43.97
CA MET A 1 81.29 -4.40 44.51
C MET A 1 80.40 -3.16 44.43
N PRO A 2 79.09 -3.33 44.21
CA PRO A 2 78.29 -2.50 43.31
C PRO A 2 77.38 -1.49 44.02
N GLN A 3 76.85 -0.50 43.30
CA GLN A 3 75.41 -0.35 42.99
C GLN A 3 75.16 1.00 42.28
N THR A 4 74.55 0.87 41.10
CA THR A 4 73.95 1.90 40.25
C THR A 4 72.69 2.49 40.88
N HIS A 5 72.45 3.80 40.71
CA HIS A 5 71.10 4.32 40.51
C HIS A 5 71.13 5.57 39.62
N THR A 6 70.60 5.39 38.41
CA THR A 6 70.06 6.43 37.52
C THR A 6 68.87 7.10 38.18
N ASP A 7 68.80 8.44 38.11
CA ASP A 7 67.53 9.14 38.12
C ASP A 7 67.53 10.33 37.17
N SER A 8 66.57 10.27 36.26
CA SER A 8 66.32 11.14 35.13
C SER A 8 65.41 12.30 35.52
N THR A 9 65.93 13.52 35.50
CA THR A 9 65.13 14.72 35.75
C THR A 9 64.14 14.95 34.61
N THR A 10 62.87 14.85 34.97
CA THR A 10 61.73 14.86 34.05
C THR A 10 61.42 16.30 33.63
N ARG A 11 61.36 16.50 32.31
CA ARG A 11 60.98 17.72 31.60
C ARG A 11 59.49 18.03 31.87
N THR A 12 59.18 19.13 32.54
CA THR A 12 57.82 19.70 32.65
C THR A 12 57.38 20.23 31.28
N ALA A 13 56.71 19.38 30.50
CA ALA A 13 55.93 19.81 29.35
C ALA A 13 54.49 20.07 29.81
N GLY A 14 54.12 21.36 29.93
CA GLY A 14 52.74 21.77 30.08
C GLY A 14 51.98 21.50 28.78
N THR A 15 51.21 20.42 28.75
CA THR A 15 50.32 20.14 27.63
C THR A 15 49.01 20.88 27.86
N SER A 16 48.89 22.09 27.30
CA SER A 16 47.61 22.76 27.10
C SER A 16 46.72 21.85 26.25
N VAL A 17 45.71 21.24 26.87
CA VAL A 17 44.68 20.50 26.13
C VAL A 17 43.84 21.53 25.40
N GLY A 18 44.25 21.82 24.15
CA GLY A 18 43.46 22.61 23.22
C GLY A 18 42.10 21.96 23.07
N VAL A 19 41.06 22.61 23.59
CA VAL A 19 39.68 22.25 23.34
C VAL A 19 39.47 22.38 21.84
N LEU A 20 39.48 21.25 21.14
CA LEU A 20 39.13 21.18 19.72
C LEU A 20 37.63 21.45 19.63
N VAL A 21 37.27 22.73 19.55
CA VAL A 21 35.92 23.15 19.18
C VAL A 21 35.71 22.64 17.76
N ARG A 22 34.99 21.53 17.65
CA ARG A 22 34.56 20.96 16.37
C ARG A 22 33.67 21.99 15.69
N ARG A 23 34.28 22.82 14.84
CA ARG A 23 33.58 23.79 13.99
C ARG A 23 32.66 22.98 13.10
N THR A 24 31.36 23.01 13.40
CA THR A 24 30.34 22.45 12.52
C THR A 24 30.33 23.30 11.26
N VAL A 25 31.02 22.82 10.22
CA VAL A 25 30.85 23.33 8.87
C VAL A 25 29.38 23.04 8.53
N ARG A 26 28.53 24.05 8.65
CA ARG A 26 27.17 24.03 8.11
C ARG A 26 27.34 23.99 6.59
N GLY A 27 27.44 22.78 6.06
CA GLY A 27 27.43 22.53 4.63
C GLY A 27 26.12 23.02 4.05
N ALA A 28 26.14 24.22 3.47
CA ALA A 28 25.08 24.80 2.67
C ALA A 28 25.02 24.14 1.28
N SER A 29 24.96 22.80 1.26
CA SER A 29 24.97 21.99 0.03
C SER A 29 24.00 20.81 0.12
N ALA A 30 22.83 21.01 0.75
CA ALA A 30 21.71 20.07 0.74
C ALA A 30 20.52 20.54 -0.13
N LEU A 31 20.72 21.47 -1.06
CA LEU A 31 19.65 21.99 -1.94
C LEU A 31 19.68 21.46 -3.38
N ARG A 32 20.49 20.44 -3.67
CA ARG A 32 20.46 19.80 -5.00
C ARG A 32 20.65 18.29 -4.94
N GLY A 33 20.00 17.66 -3.96
CA GLY A 33 19.74 16.22 -4.00
C GLY A 33 18.51 15.96 -4.88
N GLY A 34 18.67 16.08 -6.20
CA GLY A 34 17.67 15.60 -7.16
C GLY A 34 17.49 14.11 -6.91
N ARG A 35 16.48 13.76 -6.11
CA ARG A 35 16.15 12.39 -5.75
C ARG A 35 15.66 11.73 -7.03
N SER A 36 16.59 11.14 -7.78
CA SER A 36 16.27 10.41 -9.01
C SER A 36 15.17 9.39 -8.67
N TRP A 37 13.98 9.67 -9.18
CA TRP A 37 12.79 8.86 -8.95
C TRP A 37 12.96 7.59 -9.78
N ARG A 38 13.71 6.62 -9.27
CA ARG A 38 13.84 5.31 -9.92
C ARG A 38 12.55 4.54 -9.67
N PRO A 39 11.77 4.21 -10.71
CA PRO A 39 10.55 3.44 -10.52
C PRO A 39 10.91 2.06 -9.96
N THR A 40 10.14 1.61 -8.96
CA THR A 40 10.25 0.26 -8.43
C THR A 40 9.85 -0.77 -9.50
N PRO A 41 10.35 -2.02 -9.44
CA PRO A 41 9.95 -3.06 -10.39
C PRO A 41 8.42 -3.18 -10.50
N TYR A 42 7.72 -3.16 -9.36
CA TYR A 42 6.26 -3.22 -9.37
C TYR A 42 5.57 -2.03 -10.04
N GLN A 43 6.15 -0.82 -10.02
CA GLN A 43 5.59 0.30 -10.78
C GLN A 43 5.73 0.05 -12.28
N VAL A 44 6.85 -0.48 -12.74
CA VAL A 44 7.06 -0.79 -14.16
C VAL A 44 6.16 -1.95 -14.62
N PHE A 45 6.27 -3.11 -13.97
CA PHE A 45 5.51 -4.30 -14.36
C PHE A 45 4.03 -4.17 -14.05
N GLY A 46 3.66 -3.53 -12.94
CA GLY A 46 2.26 -3.27 -12.60
C GLY A 46 1.61 -2.27 -13.56
N PHE A 47 2.34 -1.24 -14.02
CA PHE A 47 1.84 -0.33 -15.04
C PHE A 47 1.73 -1.00 -16.41
N ALA A 48 2.73 -1.80 -16.82
CA ALA A 48 2.65 -2.58 -18.04
C ALA A 48 1.45 -3.54 -18.02
N PHE A 49 1.25 -4.25 -16.90
CA PHE A 49 0.10 -5.11 -16.70
C PHE A 49 -1.21 -4.33 -16.76
N PHE A 50 -1.28 -3.18 -16.08
CA PHE A 50 -2.44 -2.28 -16.14
C PHE A 50 -2.80 -1.91 -17.58
N LEU A 51 -1.81 -1.47 -18.36
CA LEU A 51 -2.02 -1.09 -19.76
C LEU A 51 -2.49 -2.26 -20.61
N VAL A 52 -1.74 -3.36 -20.62
CA VAL A 52 -2.04 -4.54 -21.44
C VAL A 52 -3.41 -5.10 -21.09
N MET A 53 -3.72 -5.24 -19.80
CA MET A 53 -4.98 -5.82 -19.36
C MET A 53 -6.16 -4.87 -19.61
N SER A 54 -5.99 -3.55 -19.45
CA SER A 54 -7.05 -2.59 -19.80
C SER A 54 -7.36 -2.60 -21.30
N LEU A 55 -6.31 -2.64 -22.14
CA LEU A 55 -6.46 -2.76 -23.58
C LEU A 55 -7.13 -4.08 -23.97
N ALA A 56 -6.72 -5.20 -23.38
CA ALA A 56 -7.33 -6.51 -23.61
C ALA A 56 -8.80 -6.52 -23.21
N TYR A 57 -9.14 -5.96 -22.05
CA TYR A 57 -10.52 -5.81 -21.57
C TYR A 57 -11.38 -4.95 -22.52
N TRP A 58 -10.81 -3.88 -23.09
CA TRP A 58 -11.52 -3.07 -24.08
C TRP A 58 -11.60 -3.72 -25.46
N ALA A 59 -10.69 -4.62 -25.81
CA ALA A 59 -10.73 -5.35 -27.06
C ALA A 59 -11.76 -6.48 -27.05
N VAL A 60 -12.03 -7.08 -25.88
CA VAL A 60 -12.99 -8.17 -25.74
C VAL A 60 -14.41 -7.62 -25.59
N PRO A 61 -15.39 -8.11 -26.37
CA PRO A 61 -16.78 -7.76 -26.17
C PRO A 61 -17.26 -8.18 -24.78
N LEU A 62 -17.83 -7.22 -24.06
CA LEU A 62 -18.50 -7.49 -22.80
C LEU A 62 -19.69 -8.41 -23.05
N CYS A 63 -19.76 -9.51 -22.32
CA CYS A 63 -20.83 -10.50 -22.44
C CYS A 63 -21.33 -10.93 -21.06
N CYS A 64 -22.31 -11.83 -21.03
CA CYS A 64 -22.89 -12.40 -19.80
C CYS A 64 -23.49 -11.30 -18.90
N ASP A 65 -23.05 -11.24 -17.64
CA ASP A 65 -23.60 -10.35 -16.60
C ASP A 65 -23.31 -8.86 -16.84
N ALA A 66 -22.45 -8.51 -17.80
CA ALA A 66 -22.13 -7.12 -18.10
C ALA A 66 -23.36 -6.30 -18.49
N GLY A 67 -24.32 -6.90 -19.20
CA GLY A 67 -25.58 -6.23 -19.56
C GLY A 67 -26.43 -5.90 -18.34
N GLN A 68 -26.44 -6.78 -17.34
CA GLN A 68 -27.12 -6.55 -16.07
C GLN A 68 -26.46 -5.41 -15.29
N HIS A 69 -25.13 -5.34 -15.26
CA HIS A 69 -24.42 -4.22 -14.64
C HIS A 69 -24.64 -2.89 -15.38
N ALA A 70 -24.68 -2.90 -16.71
CA ALA A 70 -25.00 -1.72 -17.51
C ALA A 70 -26.44 -1.23 -17.23
N ALA A 71 -27.41 -2.15 -17.15
CA ALA A 71 -28.79 -1.82 -16.83
C ALA A 71 -28.92 -1.18 -15.44
N VAL A 72 -28.20 -1.67 -14.43
CA VAL A 72 -28.15 -1.07 -13.08
C VAL A 72 -27.72 0.40 -13.15
N VAL A 73 -26.67 0.69 -13.91
CA VAL A 73 -26.18 2.06 -14.08
C VAL A 73 -27.23 2.94 -14.76
N GLU A 74 -27.89 2.45 -15.82
CA GLU A 74 -28.96 3.19 -16.50
C GLU A 74 -30.15 3.47 -15.59
N ARG A 75 -30.58 2.50 -14.78
CA ARG A 75 -31.68 2.69 -13.82
C ARG A 75 -31.32 3.73 -12.77
N LEU A 76 -30.10 3.72 -12.24
CA LEU A 76 -29.63 4.71 -11.26
C LEU A 76 -29.44 6.10 -11.88
N LYS A 77 -28.96 6.16 -13.13
CA LYS A 77 -28.85 7.41 -13.89
C LYS A 77 -30.23 8.07 -14.03
N ALA A 78 -31.26 7.29 -14.36
CA ALA A 78 -32.65 7.74 -14.47
C ALA A 78 -33.25 8.15 -13.11
N GLY A 79 -32.99 7.38 -12.04
CA GLY A 79 -33.49 7.69 -10.70
C GLY A 79 -32.65 7.07 -9.59
N LEU A 80 -31.90 7.91 -8.85
CA LEU A 80 -30.99 7.44 -7.78
C LEU A 80 -31.73 6.92 -6.54
N LEU A 81 -32.80 7.59 -6.13
CA LEU A 81 -33.51 7.26 -4.87
C LEU A 81 -34.53 6.14 -5.05
N HIS A 82 -35.13 6.03 -6.23
CA HIS A 82 -36.17 5.06 -6.54
C HIS A 82 -35.91 4.41 -7.91
N PRO A 83 -34.78 3.68 -8.08
CA PRO A 83 -34.50 3.01 -9.34
C PRO A 83 -35.48 1.85 -9.57
N ARG A 84 -35.78 1.54 -10.83
CA ARG A 84 -36.55 0.33 -11.22
C ARG A 84 -35.70 -0.93 -11.13
N HIS A 85 -36.29 -2.11 -11.15
CA HIS A 85 -35.52 -3.35 -11.19
C HIS A 85 -34.67 -3.40 -12.50
N PRO A 86 -33.38 -3.78 -12.45
CA PRO A 86 -32.52 -3.74 -13.64
C PRO A 86 -32.97 -4.64 -14.78
N MET A 87 -33.60 -5.78 -14.48
CA MET A 87 -33.93 -6.83 -15.45
C MET A 87 -35.42 -7.08 -15.66
N ALA A 88 -36.29 -6.48 -14.85
CA ALA A 88 -37.73 -6.74 -14.88
C ALA A 88 -38.48 -5.42 -14.75
N ASP A 89 -39.70 -5.33 -15.28
CA ASP A 89 -40.54 -4.15 -15.10
C ASP A 89 -41.24 -4.16 -13.74
N LEU A 90 -40.43 -4.03 -12.69
CA LEU A 90 -40.81 -4.05 -11.29
C LEU A 90 -40.12 -2.89 -10.56
N PRO A 91 -40.62 -2.45 -9.38
CA PRO A 91 -39.87 -1.57 -8.49
C PRO A 91 -38.50 -2.18 -8.14
N GLY A 92 -37.45 -1.35 -8.05
CA GLY A 92 -36.08 -1.84 -7.84
C GLY A 92 -35.67 -2.05 -6.38
N ALA A 93 -36.55 -1.72 -5.42
CA ALA A 93 -36.29 -1.91 -4.00
C ALA A 93 -35.95 -3.38 -3.70
N GLY A 94 -34.79 -3.63 -3.09
CA GLY A 94 -34.33 -4.98 -2.73
C GLY A 94 -33.53 -5.72 -3.81
N SER A 95 -33.25 -5.12 -4.98
CA SER A 95 -32.36 -5.75 -5.96
C SER A 95 -30.93 -5.89 -5.38
N PRO A 96 -30.31 -7.09 -5.39
CA PRO A 96 -28.96 -7.30 -4.87
C PRO A 96 -27.87 -6.56 -5.69
N TYR A 97 -28.24 -6.03 -6.86
CA TYR A 97 -27.32 -5.31 -7.74
C TYR A 97 -27.16 -3.83 -7.40
N TYR A 98 -28.04 -3.28 -6.54
CA TYR A 98 -27.85 -1.94 -6.02
C TYR A 98 -26.91 -1.96 -4.82
N SER A 99 -25.68 -1.50 -5.07
CA SER A 99 -24.63 -1.33 -4.07
C SER A 99 -24.14 0.12 -4.04
N PRO A 100 -23.44 0.56 -2.98
CA PRO A 100 -22.84 1.89 -2.95
C PRO A 100 -21.91 2.17 -4.15
N TYR A 101 -21.21 1.12 -4.63
CA TYR A 101 -20.40 1.21 -5.83
C TYR A 101 -21.23 1.48 -7.09
N ALA A 102 -22.36 0.77 -7.26
CA ALA A 102 -23.28 1.01 -8.35
C ALA A 102 -23.90 2.42 -8.31
N VAL A 103 -24.23 2.92 -7.11
CA VAL A 103 -24.71 4.31 -6.93
C VAL A 103 -23.67 5.31 -7.40
N ALA A 104 -22.40 5.13 -7.05
CA ALA A 104 -21.31 5.98 -7.53
C ALA A 104 -21.20 5.95 -9.07
N GLN A 105 -21.34 4.77 -9.69
CA GLN A 105 -21.39 4.63 -11.14
C GLN A 105 -22.59 5.36 -11.77
N GLY A 106 -23.78 5.26 -11.17
CA GLY A 106 -24.99 5.96 -11.63
C GLY A 106 -24.88 7.48 -11.52
N VAL A 107 -24.31 7.99 -10.41
CA VAL A 107 -24.01 9.43 -10.25
C VAL A 107 -23.01 9.88 -11.31
N PHE A 108 -21.94 9.11 -11.53
CA PHE A 108 -20.95 9.40 -12.58
C PHE A 108 -21.59 9.43 -13.98
N ALA A 109 -22.45 8.46 -14.30
CA ALA A 109 -23.20 8.41 -15.56
C ALA A 109 -24.10 9.65 -15.75
N ARG A 110 -24.72 10.12 -14.66
CA ARG A 110 -25.58 11.31 -14.67
C ARG A 110 -24.78 12.60 -14.87
N LEU A 111 -23.60 12.71 -14.26
CA LEU A 111 -22.74 13.89 -14.38
C LEU A 111 -22.05 13.99 -15.74
N THR A 112 -21.71 12.85 -16.35
CA THR A 112 -20.98 12.79 -17.62
C THR A 112 -21.87 12.63 -18.84
N GLY A 113 -23.12 12.21 -18.64
CA GLY A 113 -24.04 11.84 -19.74
C GLY A 113 -23.78 10.45 -20.33
N LEU A 114 -22.72 9.75 -19.91
CA LEU A 114 -22.34 8.43 -20.42
C LEU A 114 -23.42 7.36 -20.16
N GLY A 115 -23.51 6.38 -21.05
CA GLY A 115 -24.39 5.23 -20.87
C GLY A 115 -23.81 4.18 -19.92
N GLY A 116 -24.63 3.23 -19.53
CA GLY A 116 -24.27 2.17 -18.59
C GLY A 116 -23.12 1.29 -19.10
N TRP A 117 -23.09 0.99 -20.39
CA TRP A 117 -22.02 0.22 -21.02
C TRP A 117 -20.68 0.95 -20.96
N GLU A 118 -20.66 2.24 -21.29
CA GLU A 118 -19.46 3.07 -21.23
C GLU A 118 -18.94 3.16 -19.80
N VAL A 119 -19.83 3.35 -18.82
CA VAL A 119 -19.44 3.41 -17.40
C VAL A 119 -18.88 2.08 -16.92
N VAL A 120 -19.49 0.94 -17.27
CA VAL A 120 -18.95 -0.40 -16.93
C VAL A 120 -17.60 -0.65 -17.63
N ARG A 121 -17.43 -0.16 -18.85
CA ARG A 121 -16.18 -0.26 -19.60
C ARG A 121 -15.06 0.61 -18.99
N LEU A 122 -15.38 1.80 -18.50
CA LEU A 122 -14.42 2.66 -17.77
C LEU A 122 -14.11 2.12 -16.38
N ALA A 123 -15.11 1.55 -15.71
CA ALA A 123 -14.98 0.92 -14.41
C ALA A 123 -13.94 -0.21 -14.42
N GLY A 124 -13.78 -0.94 -15.52
CA GLY A 124 -12.75 -1.99 -15.62
C GLY A 124 -11.34 -1.48 -15.36
N ALA A 125 -10.97 -0.33 -15.94
CA ALA A 125 -9.67 0.28 -15.71
C ALA A 125 -9.54 0.80 -14.27
N LEU A 126 -10.58 1.44 -13.74
CA LEU A 126 -10.59 1.91 -12.34
C LEU A 126 -10.41 0.76 -11.34
N ASN A 127 -11.17 -0.32 -11.52
CA ASN A 127 -11.12 -1.49 -10.68
C ASN A 127 -9.74 -2.14 -10.71
N LEU A 128 -9.14 -2.24 -11.90
CA LEU A 128 -7.79 -2.75 -12.05
C LEU A 128 -6.75 -1.87 -11.33
N LEU A 129 -6.86 -0.55 -11.40
CA LEU A 129 -5.97 0.36 -10.65
C LEU A 129 -6.11 0.15 -9.15
N VAL A 130 -7.34 0.06 -8.63
CA VAL A 130 -7.60 -0.16 -7.21
C VAL A 130 -7.04 -1.52 -6.76
N LEU A 131 -7.23 -2.56 -7.56
CA LEU A 131 -6.70 -3.90 -7.33
C LEU A 131 -5.17 -3.90 -7.27
N LEU A 132 -4.49 -3.36 -8.29
CA LEU A 132 -3.02 -3.33 -8.36
C LEU A 132 -2.42 -2.47 -7.25
N THR A 133 -2.98 -1.29 -6.99
CA THR A 133 -2.48 -0.44 -5.90
C THR A 133 -2.70 -1.07 -4.53
N GLY A 134 -3.84 -1.73 -4.32
CA GLY A 134 -4.14 -2.47 -3.09
C GLY A 134 -3.18 -3.63 -2.88
N LEU A 135 -3.01 -4.50 -3.88
CA LEU A 135 -2.10 -5.64 -3.84
C LEU A 135 -0.66 -5.19 -3.56
N GLY A 136 -0.18 -4.19 -4.31
CA GLY A 136 1.15 -3.63 -4.14
C GLY A 136 1.39 -3.10 -2.74
N ARG A 137 0.40 -2.42 -2.15
CA ARG A 137 0.49 -1.92 -0.76
C ARG A 137 0.47 -3.05 0.25
N LEU A 138 -0.42 -4.02 0.11
CA LEU A 138 -0.52 -5.16 1.02
C LEU A 138 0.79 -5.95 1.06
N VAL A 139 1.33 -6.32 -0.11
CA VAL A 139 2.57 -7.12 -0.16
C VAL A 139 3.76 -6.36 0.41
N ARG A 140 3.85 -5.04 0.18
CA ARG A 140 4.91 -4.19 0.78
C ARG A 140 4.78 -4.06 2.29
N VAL A 141 3.55 -4.14 2.82
CA VAL A 141 3.36 -4.27 4.25
C VAL A 141 3.96 -5.59 4.69
N LEU A 142 3.69 -6.72 4.03
CA LEU A 142 4.19 -8.04 4.47
C LEU A 142 5.72 -8.20 4.35
N THR A 143 6.35 -7.66 3.31
CA THR A 143 7.78 -7.86 3.04
C THR A 143 8.47 -6.63 2.42
N PRO A 144 9.74 -6.35 2.77
CA PRO A 144 10.51 -5.25 2.17
C PRO A 144 11.06 -5.58 0.77
N ARG A 145 10.93 -6.83 0.27
CA ARG A 145 11.54 -7.25 -0.99
C ARG A 145 10.88 -6.56 -2.20
N PRO A 146 11.63 -5.85 -3.06
CA PRO A 146 11.07 -5.01 -4.13
C PRO A 146 10.34 -5.79 -5.23
N TRP A 147 10.73 -7.05 -5.45
CA TRP A 147 10.12 -7.96 -6.45
C TRP A 147 8.92 -8.74 -5.93
N ALA A 148 8.69 -8.79 -4.61
CA ALA A 148 7.60 -9.58 -4.04
C ALA A 148 6.20 -9.19 -4.57
N PRO A 149 5.86 -7.90 -4.76
CA PRO A 149 4.58 -7.53 -5.36
C PRO A 149 4.42 -7.98 -6.82
N VAL A 150 5.52 -8.06 -7.58
CA VAL A 150 5.50 -8.55 -8.97
C VAL A 150 5.20 -10.05 -8.98
N LEU A 151 5.89 -10.81 -8.12
CA LEU A 151 5.65 -12.24 -7.98
C LEU A 151 4.23 -12.52 -7.45
N ALA A 152 3.73 -11.72 -6.51
CA ALA A 152 2.36 -11.83 -6.01
C ALA A 152 1.32 -11.55 -7.09
N LEU A 153 1.55 -10.56 -7.96
CA LEU A 153 0.69 -10.30 -9.11
C LEU A 153 0.69 -11.50 -10.07
N GLY A 154 1.87 -11.98 -10.47
CA GLY A 154 1.99 -13.16 -11.33
C GLY A 154 1.31 -14.39 -10.71
N ALA A 155 1.53 -14.62 -9.42
CA ALA A 155 0.93 -15.72 -8.68
C ALA A 155 -0.62 -15.62 -8.66
N MET A 156 -1.16 -14.45 -8.31
CA MET A 156 -2.60 -14.19 -8.30
C MET A 156 -3.24 -14.46 -9.65
N THR A 157 -2.56 -14.12 -10.75
CA THR A 157 -3.10 -14.25 -12.11
C THR A 157 -2.89 -15.61 -12.77
N LEU A 158 -1.92 -16.41 -12.31
CA LEU A 158 -1.49 -17.64 -12.99
C LEU A 158 -1.77 -18.93 -12.20
N LEU A 159 -1.82 -18.90 -10.86
CA LEU A 159 -2.00 -20.14 -10.08
C LEU A 159 -3.39 -20.77 -10.24
N TRP A 160 -4.38 -19.99 -10.67
CA TRP A 160 -5.73 -20.48 -10.96
C TRP A 160 -5.86 -21.08 -12.37
N GLY A 161 -4.75 -21.21 -13.11
CA GLY A 161 -4.74 -21.55 -14.53
C GLY A 161 -4.87 -20.31 -15.43
N THR A 162 -4.60 -20.51 -16.72
CA THR A 162 -4.71 -19.47 -17.75
C THR A 162 -6.00 -19.57 -18.57
N GLU A 163 -6.80 -20.62 -18.37
CA GLU A 163 -8.06 -20.80 -19.07
C GLU A 163 -9.14 -19.85 -18.52
N ARG A 164 -10.18 -19.62 -19.33
CA ARG A 164 -11.29 -18.77 -18.95
C ARG A 164 -12.16 -19.50 -17.91
N ALA A 165 -12.20 -18.97 -16.70
CA ALA A 165 -13.15 -19.38 -15.67
C ALA A 165 -14.31 -18.39 -15.64
N TRP A 166 -15.53 -18.86 -15.92
CA TRP A 166 -16.72 -18.02 -15.99
C TRP A 166 -17.30 -17.74 -14.60
N TRP A 167 -16.58 -16.98 -13.78
CA TRP A 167 -17.10 -16.47 -12.52
C TRP A 167 -16.54 -15.08 -12.18
N SER A 168 -17.42 -14.22 -11.68
CA SER A 168 -17.25 -12.77 -11.61
C SER A 168 -16.06 -12.32 -10.75
N GLY A 169 -15.61 -13.13 -9.79
CA GLY A 169 -14.47 -12.80 -8.92
C GLY A 169 -13.14 -13.43 -9.29
N TYR A 170 -13.01 -14.16 -10.40
CA TYR A 170 -11.71 -14.71 -10.80
C TYR A 170 -10.78 -13.62 -11.32
N LEU A 171 -9.54 -13.65 -10.83
CA LEU A 171 -8.46 -12.74 -11.20
C LEU A 171 -7.40 -13.40 -12.10
N ASN A 172 -7.72 -14.53 -12.74
CA ASN A 172 -6.84 -15.10 -13.76
C ASN A 172 -6.90 -14.26 -15.05
N LEU A 173 -5.84 -14.36 -15.86
CA LEU A 173 -5.64 -13.51 -17.05
C LEU A 173 -6.87 -13.47 -17.96
N MET A 174 -7.39 -14.64 -18.35
CA MET A 174 -8.48 -14.69 -19.33
C MET A 174 -9.82 -14.25 -18.74
N SER A 175 -10.08 -14.47 -17.46
CA SER A 175 -11.33 -14.05 -16.82
C SER A 175 -11.38 -12.53 -16.60
N MET A 176 -10.23 -11.90 -16.33
CA MET A 176 -10.14 -10.45 -16.20
C MET A 176 -10.48 -9.71 -17.50
N THR A 177 -10.33 -10.35 -18.67
CA THR A 177 -10.74 -9.75 -19.95
C THR A 177 -12.25 -9.54 -20.09
N GLY A 178 -13.08 -10.26 -19.31
CA GLY A 178 -14.53 -10.12 -19.33
C GLY A 178 -15.13 -9.49 -18.06
N ASN A 179 -14.48 -9.67 -16.90
CA ASN A 179 -15.11 -9.41 -15.60
C ASN A 179 -14.54 -8.18 -14.87
N LEU A 180 -13.56 -7.46 -15.44
CA LEU A 180 -12.91 -6.33 -14.75
C LEU A 180 -13.87 -5.20 -14.36
N GLY A 181 -14.91 -4.96 -15.15
CA GLY A 181 -15.95 -3.97 -14.86
C GLY A 181 -16.85 -4.33 -13.67
N TYR A 182 -16.76 -5.55 -13.15
CA TYR A 182 -17.68 -6.05 -12.13
C TYR A 182 -17.29 -5.56 -10.73
N PRO A 183 -18.27 -5.38 -9.81
CA PRO A 183 -18.02 -4.91 -8.45
C PRO A 183 -17.05 -5.79 -7.64
N SER A 184 -16.95 -7.08 -7.96
CA SER A 184 -16.05 -8.04 -7.32
C SER A 184 -14.58 -7.62 -7.39
N ALA A 185 -14.08 -7.22 -8.56
CA ALA A 185 -12.69 -6.80 -8.75
C ALA A 185 -12.36 -5.57 -7.89
N PHE A 186 -13.30 -4.61 -7.83
CA PHE A 186 -13.19 -3.44 -6.97
C PHE A 186 -13.15 -3.82 -5.49
N ALA A 187 -14.08 -4.68 -5.05
CA ALA A 187 -14.18 -5.13 -3.66
C ALA A 187 -12.91 -5.86 -3.19
N ILE A 188 -12.32 -6.72 -4.03
CA ILE A 188 -11.04 -7.39 -3.73
C ILE A 188 -9.91 -6.36 -3.60
N GLY A 189 -9.83 -5.40 -4.52
CA GLY A 189 -8.86 -4.31 -4.44
C GLY A 189 -8.99 -3.48 -3.15
N LEU A 190 -10.22 -3.11 -2.78
CA LEU A 190 -10.49 -2.43 -1.50
C LEU A 190 -10.12 -3.28 -0.29
N THR A 191 -10.32 -4.60 -0.36
CA THR A 191 -9.92 -5.51 0.72
C THR A 191 -8.40 -5.50 0.90
N PHE A 192 -7.63 -5.55 -0.18
CA PHE A 192 -6.16 -5.42 -0.09
C PHE A 192 -5.73 -4.08 0.48
N TRP A 193 -6.41 -2.99 0.10
CA TRP A 193 -6.21 -1.68 0.68
C TRP A 193 -6.49 -1.65 2.18
N ALA A 194 -7.62 -2.20 2.62
CA ALA A 194 -7.99 -2.28 4.02
C ALA A 194 -6.93 -3.04 4.84
N TRP A 195 -6.50 -4.22 4.35
CA TRP A 195 -5.45 -5.00 5.01
C TRP A 195 -4.08 -4.32 5.01
N ALA A 196 -3.73 -3.59 3.94
CA ALA A 196 -2.51 -2.80 3.93
C ALA A 196 -2.56 -1.69 5.00
N LEU A 197 -3.70 -1.02 5.15
CA LEU A 197 -3.88 0.05 6.14
C LEU A 197 -3.90 -0.47 7.57
N THR A 198 -4.48 -1.64 7.83
CA THR A 198 -4.46 -2.26 9.17
C THR A 198 -3.06 -2.79 9.50
N GLY A 199 -2.41 -3.49 8.57
CA GLY A 199 -1.06 -4.00 8.77
C GLY A 199 0.00 -2.90 8.93
N ALA A 200 -0.15 -1.76 8.25
CA ALA A 200 0.71 -0.59 8.46
C ALA A 200 0.55 -0.01 9.87
N ARG A 201 -0.68 0.04 10.41
CA ARG A 201 -0.94 0.50 11.78
C ARG A 201 -0.40 -0.46 12.83
N ALA A 202 -0.52 -1.77 12.61
CA ALA A 202 -0.02 -2.80 13.53
C ALA A 202 1.51 -2.78 13.67
N ARG A 203 2.24 -2.27 12.66
CA ARG A 203 3.71 -2.15 12.67
C ARG A 203 4.25 -0.94 13.40
N VAL A 204 3.40 0.04 13.74
CA VAL A 204 3.84 1.20 14.55
C VAL A 204 4.09 0.69 15.97
N PRO A 205 5.35 0.70 16.47
CA PRO A 205 5.61 0.31 17.84
C PRO A 205 4.82 1.26 18.75
N THR A 206 3.97 0.72 19.60
CA THR A 206 3.30 1.46 20.67
C THR A 206 4.36 2.10 21.56
N ARG A 207 4.76 3.34 21.24
CA ARG A 207 5.56 4.21 22.12
C ARG A 207 4.69 4.75 23.27
N ARG A 208 4.05 3.86 24.03
CA ARG A 208 3.38 4.17 25.29
C ARG A 208 3.72 3.07 26.27
N GLY A 209 4.77 3.31 27.08
CA GLY A 209 5.18 2.37 28.12
C GLY A 209 6.62 2.48 28.61
N ALA A 210 7.45 3.42 28.14
CA ALA A 210 8.77 3.67 28.74
C ALA A 210 8.67 4.89 29.69
N GLY A 211 7.92 4.72 30.76
CA GLY A 211 7.68 5.75 31.76
C GLY A 211 7.64 5.20 33.19
N HIS A 212 8.29 4.07 33.47
CA HIS A 212 8.54 3.68 34.84
C HIS A 212 9.90 4.23 35.28
N ARG A 213 9.89 5.48 35.77
CA ARG A 213 11.01 6.05 36.53
C ARG A 213 11.24 5.17 37.75
N ARG A 214 12.37 4.45 37.80
CA ARG A 214 12.89 3.90 39.05
C ARG A 214 13.34 5.05 39.96
N PRO A 215 12.83 5.20 41.19
CA PRO A 215 13.43 6.11 42.16
C PRO A 215 14.58 5.40 42.90
N GLY A 216 15.64 6.15 43.19
CA GLY A 216 16.50 5.90 44.34
C GLY A 216 17.68 4.95 44.14
N ARG A 217 18.80 5.48 43.63
CA ARG A 217 20.13 4.90 43.88
C ARG A 217 20.50 5.25 45.33
N GLY A 218 20.18 4.35 46.27
CA GLY A 218 20.59 4.45 47.67
C GLY A 218 22.12 4.44 47.80
N ARG A 219 22.62 5.33 48.64
CA ARG A 219 24.03 5.55 49.01
C ARG A 219 24.73 4.24 49.37
N ARG A 220 25.95 4.05 48.86
CA ARG A 220 26.89 3.04 49.35
C ARG A 220 27.30 3.41 50.78
N ALA A 221 27.06 2.51 51.74
CA ALA A 221 27.64 2.59 53.08
C ALA A 221 29.14 2.26 53.01
N ALA A 222 29.95 3.00 53.78
CA ALA A 222 31.38 2.77 53.95
C ALA A 222 31.64 1.52 54.80
N PRO A 223 32.75 0.78 54.58
CA PRO A 223 33.10 -0.39 55.38
C PRO A 223 33.64 0.01 56.76
N PRO A 224 33.42 -0.82 57.81
CA PRO A 224 33.94 -0.56 59.14
C PRO A 224 35.46 -0.85 59.23
N PRO A 225 36.20 -0.19 60.14
CA PRO A 225 37.61 -0.47 60.36
C PRO A 225 37.80 -1.81 61.08
N ARG A 226 38.86 -2.54 60.70
CA ARG A 226 39.27 -3.80 61.33
C ARG A 226 40.03 -3.54 62.63
N PRO A 227 39.81 -4.31 63.71
CA PRO A 227 40.70 -4.30 64.88
C PRO A 227 42.01 -5.06 64.59
N LEU A 228 43.07 -4.63 65.28
CA LEU A 228 44.40 -5.24 65.34
C LEU A 228 44.40 -6.60 66.04
#